data_AF-A0ABD5EM70-F1
#
_entry.id   AF-A0ABD5EM70-F1
#
_cell.length_a   1.000
_cell.length_b   1.000
_cell.length_c   1.000
_cell.angle_alpha   90.00
_cell.angle_beta   90.00
_cell.angle_gamma   90.00
#
_symmetry.space_group_name_H-M   'P 1'
#
loop_
_entity.id
_entity.type
_entity.pdbx_description
1 polymer ?
#
loop_
_entity_poly.entity_id
_entity_poly.type
_entity_poly.pdbx_seq_one_letter_code
_entity_poly.pdbx_strand_id
1 'polypeptide(L)'
;MNIVRDLYLGWTRLAHNEPCEERLWEEGLRFDLGRRGRLSDAPHGCESEECTHATRFPRTTIRFVCRGCGAVHVFTSENVGTQTTTTAQYGYGHPARRHLDVWLWPGELTLPGMRSEPREWFVTRTPTPPVCVEDVAGTITRHWDPLQTSPWQARAVADPKGQHLDGEMRWARARNLMASLDQAASWVDAQYKPQRVEVKV
;
A
#
# COMPACT_ATOMS: atom_id res chain seq x y z
N MET A 1 -3.62 1.55 8.66
CA MET A 1 -2.61 1.35 7.61
C MET A 1 -2.92 0.02 6.94
N ASN A 2 -3.29 0.02 5.67
CA ASN A 2 -3.44 -1.23 4.90
C ASN A 2 -2.10 -1.42 4.19
N ILE A 3 -1.21 -2.18 4.84
CA ILE A 3 0.21 -2.21 4.50
C ILE A 3 0.38 -2.62 3.05
N VAL A 4 -0.28 -3.69 2.59
CA VAL A 4 -0.10 -4.17 1.21
C VAL A 4 -0.56 -3.13 0.18
N ARG A 5 -1.65 -2.41 0.43
CA ARG A 5 -2.13 -1.36 -0.47
C ARG A 5 -1.16 -0.18 -0.51
N ASP A 6 -0.78 0.30 0.67
CA ASP A 6 0.09 1.47 0.83
C ASP A 6 1.49 1.19 0.22
N LEU A 7 1.88 -0.08 0.08
CA LEU A 7 3.11 -0.50 -0.60
C LEU A 7 3.08 -0.43 -2.13
N TYR A 8 1.91 -0.59 -2.77
CA TYR A 8 1.84 -0.78 -4.23
C TYR A 8 1.00 0.28 -4.96
N LEU A 9 -0.04 0.80 -4.33
CA LEU A 9 -1.03 1.66 -4.97
C LEU A 9 -0.66 3.15 -4.91
N GLY A 10 -0.81 3.86 -6.02
CA GLY A 10 -0.83 5.33 -6.03
C GLY A 10 0.55 6.00 -5.91
N TRP A 11 1.63 5.25 -6.06
CA TRP A 11 2.98 5.81 -6.04
C TRP A 11 3.25 6.63 -7.30
N THR A 12 3.64 7.89 -7.11
CA THR A 12 4.08 8.76 -8.21
C THR A 12 5.58 8.61 -8.40
N ARG A 13 6.04 8.46 -9.64
CA ARG A 13 7.48 8.46 -9.95
C ARG A 13 8.02 9.89 -9.82
N LEU A 14 9.20 10.03 -9.23
CA LEU A 14 9.91 11.31 -9.23
C LEU A 14 10.26 11.69 -10.67
N ALA A 15 9.88 12.90 -11.07
CA ALA A 15 10.12 13.43 -12.40
C ALA A 15 11.42 14.25 -12.45
N HIS A 16 12.13 14.14 -13.58
CA HIS A 16 13.28 14.99 -13.92
C HIS A 16 12.81 16.21 -14.72
N ASN A 17 13.66 17.25 -14.77
CA ASN A 17 13.48 18.34 -15.73
C ASN A 17 13.94 17.87 -17.12
N GLU A 18 13.26 18.30 -18.17
CA GLU A 18 13.65 17.97 -19.54
C GLU A 18 14.58 19.05 -20.14
N PRO A 19 15.63 18.65 -20.89
CA PRO A 19 16.16 17.29 -21.05
C PRO A 19 17.07 16.89 -19.87
N CYS A 20 17.00 15.62 -19.44
CA CYS A 20 17.92 15.03 -18.46
C CYS A 20 18.52 13.73 -18.98
N GLU A 21 19.81 13.79 -19.31
CA GLU A 21 20.57 12.65 -19.84
C GLU A 21 21.05 11.73 -18.71
N GLU A 22 21.46 12.30 -17.59
CA GLU A 22 21.90 11.57 -16.40
C GLU A 22 20.81 11.54 -15.33
N ARG A 23 19.91 10.56 -15.46
CA ARG A 23 18.78 10.32 -14.54
C ARG A 23 19.24 9.67 -13.23
N LEU A 24 20.13 10.35 -12.52
CA LEU A 24 20.70 9.92 -11.26
C LEU A 24 20.10 10.77 -10.13
N TRP A 25 19.38 10.12 -9.22
CA TRP A 25 18.91 10.74 -7.98
C TRP A 25 19.98 10.58 -6.90
N GLU A 26 20.26 11.67 -6.19
CA GLU A 26 20.97 11.66 -4.91
C GLU A 26 19.95 11.89 -3.80
N GLU A 27 19.84 10.92 -2.90
CA GLU A 27 19.00 10.99 -1.72
C GLU A 27 19.75 11.57 -0.50
N GLY A 28 19.00 12.28 0.35
CA GLY A 28 19.49 12.77 1.63
C GLY A 28 18.39 12.73 2.68
N LEU A 29 18.74 12.32 3.90
CA LEU A 29 17.85 12.24 5.04
C LEU A 29 18.31 13.22 6.12
N ARG A 30 17.39 14.03 6.64
CA ARG A 30 17.65 14.96 7.75
C ARG A 30 16.62 14.77 8.85
N PHE A 31 17.11 14.69 10.09
CA PHE A 31 16.30 14.71 11.30
C PHE A 31 16.51 16.05 11.99
N ASP A 32 15.44 16.78 12.24
CA ASP A 32 15.46 18.06 12.95
C ASP A 32 14.14 18.31 13.69
N LEU A 33 13.98 19.50 14.26
CA LEU A 33 12.71 19.94 14.84
C LEU A 33 11.96 20.82 13.85
N GLY A 34 10.75 20.41 13.49
CA GLY A 34 9.78 21.25 12.80
C GLY A 34 9.17 22.30 13.74
N ARG A 35 8.46 23.26 13.16
CA ARG A 35 7.61 24.20 13.92
C ARG A 35 6.20 24.20 13.36
N ARG A 36 5.21 24.06 14.23
CA ARG A 36 3.81 24.34 13.90
C ARG A 36 3.59 25.86 13.99
N GLY A 37 2.75 26.41 13.12
CA GLY A 37 2.24 27.77 13.31
C GLY A 37 1.47 27.85 14.64
N ARG A 38 1.60 28.94 15.40
CA ARG A 38 0.84 29.12 16.64
C ARG A 38 -0.65 29.17 16.32
N LEU A 39 -1.43 28.23 16.86
CA LEU A 39 -2.89 28.35 16.92
C LEU A 39 -3.34 29.18 18.14
N SER A 40 -2.50 29.31 19.18
CA SER A 40 -2.69 30.27 20.27
C SER A 40 -1.35 30.66 20.92
N ASP A 41 -1.32 31.80 21.62
CA ASP A 41 -0.16 32.29 22.37
C ASP A 41 -0.07 31.74 23.81
N ALA A 42 -1.01 30.91 24.24
CA ALA A 42 -0.97 30.31 25.58
C ALA A 42 0.01 29.13 25.62
N PRO A 43 0.91 29.06 26.62
CA PRO A 43 1.68 27.85 26.90
C PRO A 43 0.69 26.72 27.24
N HIS A 44 0.65 25.65 26.44
CA HIS A 44 -0.17 24.50 26.78
C HIS A 44 0.65 23.54 27.66
N GLY A 45 0.10 23.17 28.82
CA GLY A 45 0.78 22.37 29.85
C GLY A 45 0.59 20.85 29.69
N CYS A 46 0.54 20.33 28.46
CA CYS A 46 0.35 18.90 28.26
C CYS A 46 1.68 18.16 28.45
N GLU A 47 1.68 17.16 29.32
CA GLU A 47 2.85 16.30 29.60
C GLU A 47 2.98 15.11 28.63
N SER A 48 2.03 14.95 27.70
CA SER A 48 2.07 13.85 26.73
C SER A 48 3.17 14.08 25.69
N GLU A 49 4.07 13.11 25.55
CA GLU A 49 5.09 13.07 24.49
C GLU A 49 4.49 12.99 23.08
N GLU A 50 3.22 12.57 22.97
CA GLU A 50 2.46 12.48 21.72
C GLU A 50 1.53 13.69 21.49
N CYS A 51 1.64 14.74 22.33
CA CYS A 51 0.79 15.91 22.21
C CYS A 51 1.01 16.66 20.88
N THR A 52 0.00 16.66 20.02
CA THR A 52 0.01 17.38 18.73
C THR A 52 -0.12 18.90 18.87
N HIS A 53 -0.23 19.42 20.09
CA HIS A 53 -0.29 20.86 20.37
C HIS A 53 1.09 21.49 20.61
N ALA A 54 2.17 20.67 20.64
CA ALA A 54 3.53 21.16 20.72
C ALA A 54 3.89 22.08 19.55
N THR A 55 4.49 23.24 19.85
CA THR A 55 4.95 24.18 18.81
C THR A 55 6.13 23.62 18.01
N ARG A 56 6.85 22.64 18.57
CA ARG A 56 7.95 21.93 17.92
C ARG A 56 7.62 20.44 17.88
N PHE A 57 8.05 19.78 16.82
CA PHE A 57 7.85 18.35 16.63
C PHE A 57 9.07 17.72 15.98
N PRO A 58 9.38 16.44 16.26
CA PRO A 58 10.36 15.69 15.49
C PRO A 58 9.96 15.63 14.01
N ARG A 59 10.82 16.14 13.15
CA ARG A 59 10.61 16.17 11.70
C ARG A 59 11.66 15.33 11.00
N THR A 60 11.19 14.50 10.09
CA THR A 60 12.05 13.80 9.13
C THR A 60 11.88 14.47 7.77
N THR A 61 12.99 14.88 7.17
CA THR A 61 13.02 15.44 5.82
C THR A 61 13.79 14.50 4.89
N ILE A 62 13.15 14.07 3.82
CA ILE A 62 13.79 13.33 2.72
C ILE A 62 13.93 14.29 1.55
N ARG A 63 15.13 14.35 0.97
CA ARG A 63 15.41 15.14 -0.23
C ARG A 63 15.93 14.22 -1.32
N PHE A 64 15.40 14.37 -2.53
CA PHE A 64 15.96 13.80 -3.75
C PHE A 64 16.44 14.93 -4.65
N VAL A 65 17.68 14.85 -5.11
CA VAL A 65 18.30 15.83 -6.02
C VAL A 65 18.84 15.10 -7.25
N CYS A 66 18.40 15.48 -8.44
CA CYS A 66 19.05 14.99 -9.65
C CYS A 66 20.26 15.87 -9.97
N ARG A 67 21.47 15.30 -9.98
CA ARG A 67 22.70 16.05 -10.30
C ARG A 67 22.77 16.50 -11.76
N GLY A 68 22.16 15.73 -12.69
CA GLY A 68 22.17 16.05 -14.11
C GLY A 68 21.28 17.24 -14.47
N CYS A 69 20.02 17.26 -14.03
CA CYS A 69 19.05 18.30 -14.41
C CYS A 69 18.64 19.27 -13.29
N GLY A 70 19.19 19.11 -12.10
CA GLY A 70 18.89 19.96 -10.95
C GLY A 70 17.46 19.83 -10.41
N ALA A 71 16.67 18.84 -10.84
CA ALA A 71 15.35 18.58 -10.25
C ALA A 71 15.50 18.25 -8.76
N VAL A 72 14.65 18.84 -7.91
CA VAL A 72 14.68 18.63 -6.45
C VAL A 72 13.27 18.34 -5.95
N HIS A 73 13.13 17.25 -5.20
CA HIS A 73 11.92 16.90 -4.46
C HIS A 73 12.24 16.86 -2.96
N VAL A 74 11.44 17.54 -2.13
CA VAL A 74 11.62 17.57 -0.67
C VAL A 74 10.32 17.14 -0.01
N PHE A 75 10.39 16.06 0.77
CA PHE A 75 9.29 15.53 1.56
C PHE A 75 9.57 15.73 3.05
N THR A 76 8.59 16.21 3.80
CA THR A 76 8.71 16.38 5.25
C THR A 76 7.57 15.67 5.95
N SER A 77 7.87 14.87 6.97
CA SER A 77 6.85 14.25 7.83
C SER A 77 6.94 14.82 9.25
N GLU A 78 5.79 14.85 9.91
CA GLU A 78 5.66 15.08 11.34
C GLU A 78 5.37 13.74 12.00
N ASN A 79 6.23 13.34 12.96
CA ASN A 79 6.23 12.03 13.62
C ASN A 79 6.52 10.80 12.74
N VAL A 80 7.60 10.11 13.15
CA VAL A 80 8.04 8.73 12.90
C VAL A 80 7.73 8.14 11.52
N GLY A 81 8.72 8.21 10.62
CA GLY A 81 8.84 7.20 9.58
C GLY A 81 9.28 5.87 10.22
N THR A 82 8.63 4.76 9.87
CA THR A 82 9.12 3.43 10.26
C THR A 82 10.48 3.21 9.59
N GLN A 83 11.55 3.14 10.38
CA GLN A 83 12.86 2.75 9.86
C GLN A 83 12.96 1.23 9.85
N THR A 84 13.04 0.65 8.66
CA THR A 84 13.24 -0.78 8.49
C THR A 84 14.53 -1.01 7.73
N THR A 85 15.34 -1.97 8.20
CA THR A 85 16.63 -2.32 7.59
C THR A 85 16.50 -3.27 6.40
N THR A 86 15.30 -3.82 6.14
CA THR A 86 15.02 -4.66 4.98
C THR A 86 13.53 -4.60 4.57
N THR A 87 13.28 -4.43 3.28
CA THR A 87 11.92 -4.43 2.73
C THR A 87 11.29 -5.83 2.69
N ALA A 88 12.12 -6.88 2.80
CA ALA A 88 11.69 -8.27 2.75
C ALA A 88 10.70 -8.64 3.86
N GLN A 89 10.75 -7.96 5.01
CA GLN A 89 9.79 -8.18 6.10
C GLN A 89 8.38 -7.71 5.74
N TYR A 90 8.26 -6.66 4.91
CA TYR A 90 6.98 -6.08 4.52
C TYR A 90 6.40 -6.63 3.22
N GLY A 91 7.03 -7.63 2.60
CA GLY A 91 6.64 -8.14 1.27
C GLY A 91 7.07 -7.22 0.12
N TYR A 92 7.48 -5.99 0.42
CA TYR A 92 7.98 -5.03 -0.57
C TYR A 92 9.32 -5.49 -1.17
N GLY A 93 9.39 -5.52 -2.50
CA GLY A 93 10.53 -6.05 -3.26
C GLY A 93 10.37 -7.52 -3.69
N HIS A 94 9.34 -8.23 -3.25
CA HIS A 94 9.00 -9.54 -3.82
C HIS A 94 8.26 -9.38 -5.15
N PRO A 95 8.56 -10.20 -6.18
CA PRO A 95 7.87 -10.13 -7.47
C PRO A 95 6.40 -10.56 -7.32
N ALA A 96 5.52 -9.93 -8.09
CA ALA A 96 4.12 -10.36 -8.17
C ALA A 96 4.01 -11.80 -8.71
N ARG A 97 3.14 -12.61 -8.10
CA ARG A 97 2.80 -13.94 -8.59
C ARG A 97 1.66 -13.84 -9.60
N ARG A 98 1.87 -14.33 -10.82
CA ARG A 98 0.77 -14.47 -11.78
C ARG A 98 -0.17 -15.60 -11.37
N HIS A 99 -1.47 -15.34 -11.42
CA HIS A 99 -2.53 -16.33 -11.26
C HIS A 99 -3.63 -16.05 -12.27
N LEU A 100 -3.80 -16.92 -13.28
CA LEU A 100 -4.69 -16.66 -14.42
C LEU A 100 -4.36 -15.30 -15.08
N ASP A 101 -5.32 -14.38 -15.16
CA ASP A 101 -5.18 -13.05 -15.76
C ASP A 101 -4.99 -11.94 -14.71
N VAL A 102 -4.70 -12.31 -13.46
CA VAL A 102 -4.39 -11.36 -12.37
C VAL A 102 -2.99 -11.58 -11.79
N TRP A 103 -2.50 -10.57 -11.09
CA TRP A 103 -1.20 -10.54 -10.45
C TRP A 103 -1.38 -10.32 -8.95
N LEU A 104 -0.75 -11.19 -8.15
CA LEU A 104 -0.83 -11.21 -6.69
C LEU A 104 0.44 -10.58 -6.11
N TRP A 105 0.29 -9.42 -5.49
CA TRP A 105 1.36 -8.68 -4.83
C TRP A 105 1.34 -8.99 -3.33
N PRO A 106 2.44 -9.52 -2.77
CA PRO A 106 2.48 -9.96 -1.38
C PRO A 106 2.54 -8.79 -0.40
N GLY A 107 1.72 -8.85 0.65
CA GLY A 107 1.83 -7.97 1.82
C GLY A 107 2.88 -8.43 2.83
N GLU A 108 2.81 -7.89 4.04
CA GLU A 108 3.75 -8.18 5.11
C GLU A 108 3.84 -9.68 5.44
N LEU A 109 5.07 -10.18 5.55
CA LEU A 109 5.35 -11.52 6.03
C LEU A 109 5.29 -11.50 7.55
N THR A 110 4.38 -12.28 8.13
CA THR A 110 4.07 -12.18 9.57
C THR A 110 5.29 -12.44 10.47
N LEU A 111 6.17 -13.37 10.11
CA LEU A 111 7.37 -13.74 10.88
C LEU A 111 8.43 -14.40 9.97
N PRO A 112 9.70 -13.95 10.00
CA PRO A 112 10.79 -14.62 9.29
C PRO A 112 10.88 -16.11 9.67
N GLY A 113 10.80 -17.00 8.69
CA GLY A 113 10.97 -18.44 8.87
C GLY A 113 9.76 -19.22 9.43
N MET A 114 8.68 -18.56 9.84
CA MET A 114 7.50 -19.24 10.41
C MET A 114 6.30 -19.35 9.46
N ARG A 115 6.22 -18.52 8.41
CA ARG A 115 5.13 -18.59 7.42
C ARG A 115 5.69 -18.45 6.01
N SER A 116 5.26 -19.33 5.11
CA SER A 116 5.61 -19.29 3.69
C SER A 116 4.76 -18.30 2.89
N GLU A 117 3.60 -17.88 3.40
CA GLU A 117 2.66 -17.01 2.68
C GLU A 117 2.29 -15.74 3.46
N PRO A 118 2.25 -14.57 2.78
CA PRO A 118 1.66 -13.34 3.28
C PRO A 118 0.22 -13.51 3.75
N ARG A 119 -0.19 -12.70 4.72
CA ARG A 119 -1.59 -12.61 5.17
C ARG A 119 -2.45 -11.80 4.21
N GLU A 120 -1.87 -10.82 3.54
CA GLU A 120 -2.58 -9.90 2.68
C GLU A 120 -1.96 -9.95 1.30
N TRP A 121 -2.80 -9.84 0.28
CA TRP A 121 -2.40 -9.76 -1.11
C TRP A 121 -3.17 -8.66 -1.78
N PHE A 122 -2.45 -7.83 -2.52
CA PHE A 122 -3.03 -6.85 -3.41
C PHE A 122 -3.09 -7.44 -4.81
N VAL A 123 -4.25 -7.33 -5.46
CA VAL A 123 -4.51 -8.02 -6.74
C VAL A 123 -4.67 -6.99 -7.84
N THR A 124 -3.90 -7.12 -8.91
CA THR A 124 -3.95 -6.19 -10.05
C THR A 124 -4.19 -6.94 -11.36
N ARG A 125 -4.65 -6.20 -12.36
CA ARG A 125 -4.86 -6.68 -13.73
C ARG A 125 -3.57 -6.64 -14.56
N THR A 126 -2.60 -5.81 -14.13
CA THR A 126 -1.32 -5.61 -14.82
C THR A 126 -0.15 -5.86 -13.85
N PRO A 127 1.00 -6.38 -14.33
CA PRO A 127 2.19 -6.60 -13.50
C PRO A 127 3.05 -5.35 -13.31
N THR A 128 2.66 -4.20 -13.86
CA THR A 128 3.57 -3.08 -14.09
C THR A 128 3.35 -1.97 -13.06
N PRO A 129 4.32 -1.71 -12.16
CA PRO A 129 4.26 -0.54 -11.29
C PRO A 129 4.62 0.76 -12.04
N PRO A 130 4.12 1.93 -11.59
CA PRO A 130 3.26 2.11 -10.42
C PRO A 130 1.85 1.59 -10.68
N VAL A 131 1.24 0.98 -9.67
CA VAL A 131 -0.14 0.50 -9.79
C VAL A 131 -1.08 1.70 -9.61
N CYS A 132 -1.96 1.92 -10.58
CA CYS A 132 -3.03 2.90 -10.49
C CYS A 132 -4.32 2.24 -9.96
N VAL A 133 -5.27 3.05 -9.48
CA VAL A 133 -6.54 2.54 -8.92
C VAL A 133 -7.30 1.72 -9.96
N GLU A 134 -7.19 2.11 -11.23
CA GLU A 134 -7.82 1.43 -12.35
C GLU A 134 -7.25 0.02 -12.53
N ASP A 135 -5.96 -0.20 -12.26
CA ASP A 135 -5.33 -1.52 -12.40
C ASP A 135 -5.75 -2.50 -11.30
N VAL A 136 -6.41 -2.03 -10.25
CA VAL A 136 -6.76 -2.84 -9.09
C VAL A 136 -7.91 -3.80 -9.39
N ALA A 137 -7.64 -5.09 -9.24
CA ALA A 137 -8.62 -6.16 -9.35
C ALA A 137 -9.23 -6.53 -7.98
N GLY A 138 -8.49 -6.38 -6.88
CA GLY A 138 -8.98 -6.85 -5.60
C GLY A 138 -7.98 -6.80 -4.47
N THR A 139 -8.45 -7.25 -3.30
CA THR A 139 -7.60 -7.65 -2.18
C THR A 139 -7.97 -9.05 -1.74
N ILE A 140 -6.99 -9.80 -1.25
CA ILE A 140 -7.19 -11.12 -0.66
C ILE A 140 -6.54 -11.12 0.71
N THR A 141 -7.32 -11.42 1.74
CA THR A 141 -6.87 -11.36 3.14
C THR A 141 -7.12 -12.69 3.81
N ARG A 142 -6.10 -13.18 4.50
CA ARG A 142 -6.19 -14.32 5.38
C ARG A 142 -6.58 -13.86 6.77
N HIS A 143 -7.74 -14.29 7.25
CA HIS A 143 -8.10 -14.07 8.64
C HIS A 143 -7.49 -15.15 9.53
N TRP A 144 -7.13 -14.75 10.75
CA TRP A 144 -6.86 -15.73 11.79
C TRP A 144 -8.20 -16.26 12.31
N ASP A 145 -8.40 -17.56 12.16
CA ASP A 145 -9.52 -18.30 12.73
C ASP A 145 -8.94 -19.40 13.64
N PRO A 146 -9.21 -19.38 14.95
CA PRO A 146 -8.74 -20.42 15.87
C PRO A 146 -9.30 -21.81 15.53
N LEU A 147 -10.43 -21.88 14.80
CA LEU A 147 -11.03 -23.12 14.33
C LEU A 147 -10.56 -23.51 12.92
N GLN A 148 -9.71 -22.70 12.28
CA GLN A 148 -9.15 -22.90 10.93
C GLN A 148 -10.17 -23.19 9.81
N THR A 149 -11.43 -22.82 10.01
CA THR A 149 -12.52 -23.21 9.12
C THR A 149 -12.64 -22.32 7.89
N SER A 150 -11.97 -21.18 7.85
CA SER A 150 -12.06 -20.25 6.73
C SER A 150 -10.86 -19.32 6.61
N PRO A 151 -9.82 -19.73 5.86
CA PRO A 151 -8.59 -18.95 5.83
C PRO A 151 -8.75 -17.67 5.04
N TRP A 152 -9.43 -17.64 3.89
CA TRP A 152 -9.33 -16.51 2.96
C TRP A 152 -10.65 -15.76 2.71
N GLN A 153 -10.52 -14.44 2.63
CA GLN A 153 -11.54 -13.51 2.14
C GLN A 153 -10.99 -12.77 0.93
N ALA A 154 -11.87 -12.41 -0.01
CA ALA A 154 -11.50 -11.62 -1.17
C ALA A 154 -12.51 -10.50 -1.41
N ARG A 155 -12.02 -9.38 -1.89
CA ARG A 155 -12.78 -8.23 -2.33
C ARG A 155 -12.41 -7.94 -3.78
N ALA A 156 -13.37 -7.48 -4.58
CA ALA A 156 -13.16 -7.23 -5.99
C ALA A 156 -14.12 -6.15 -6.49
N VAL A 157 -13.75 -5.54 -7.63
CA VAL A 157 -14.45 -4.41 -8.27
C VAL A 157 -14.45 -3.19 -7.35
N ALA A 158 -13.40 -2.37 -7.48
CA ALA A 158 -13.29 -1.10 -6.77
C ALA A 158 -14.48 -0.20 -7.15
N ASP A 159 -15.19 0.27 -6.13
CA ASP A 159 -16.38 1.10 -6.28
C ASP A 159 -16.43 2.09 -5.11
N PRO A 160 -16.34 3.42 -5.33
CA PRO A 160 -16.45 4.41 -4.27
C PRO A 160 -17.75 4.36 -3.46
N LYS A 161 -18.80 3.72 -3.98
CA LYS A 161 -20.08 3.48 -3.29
C LYS A 161 -20.26 2.03 -2.85
N GLY A 162 -19.22 1.21 -2.98
CA GLY A 162 -19.21 -0.20 -2.60
C GLY A 162 -19.55 -0.40 -1.13
N GLN A 163 -20.27 -1.49 -0.86
CA GLN A 163 -20.77 -1.85 0.47
C GLN A 163 -19.70 -2.49 1.36
N HIS A 164 -18.59 -2.94 0.76
CA HIS A 164 -17.52 -3.63 1.47
C HIS A 164 -16.31 -2.71 1.62
N LEU A 165 -15.87 -2.50 2.86
CA LEU A 165 -14.73 -1.65 3.20
C LEU A 165 -13.46 -2.49 3.38
N ASP A 166 -12.35 -1.97 2.87
CA ASP A 166 -10.99 -2.42 3.18
C ASP A 166 -10.05 -1.21 3.18
N GLY A 167 -9.71 -0.72 4.38
CA GLY A 167 -9.09 0.59 4.54
C GLY A 167 -10.01 1.70 4.01
N GLU A 168 -9.48 2.54 3.12
CA GLU A 168 -10.26 3.61 2.46
C GLU A 168 -10.88 3.17 1.13
N MET A 169 -10.49 2.00 0.62
CA MET A 169 -11.10 1.45 -0.59
C MET A 169 -12.42 0.79 -0.28
N ARG A 170 -13.35 0.95 -1.22
CA ARG A 170 -14.66 0.30 -1.20
C ARG A 170 -14.78 -0.63 -2.39
N TRP A 171 -15.46 -1.74 -2.16
CA TRP A 171 -15.61 -2.82 -3.12
C TRP A 171 -17.07 -3.14 -3.34
N ALA A 172 -17.46 -3.28 -4.59
CA ALA A 172 -18.81 -3.68 -4.97
C ALA A 172 -19.07 -5.17 -4.65
N ARG A 173 -18.02 -5.99 -4.59
CA ARG A 173 -18.14 -7.44 -4.39
C ARG A 173 -17.20 -7.95 -3.32
N ALA A 174 -17.66 -8.98 -2.62
CA ALA A 174 -16.86 -9.70 -1.66
C ALA A 174 -17.25 -11.16 -1.57
N ARG A 175 -16.28 -12.00 -1.19
CA ARG A 175 -16.51 -13.38 -0.83
C ARG A 175 -15.67 -13.75 0.38
N ASN A 176 -16.31 -14.42 1.33
CA ASN A 176 -15.66 -14.94 2.52
C ASN A 176 -15.53 -16.46 2.44
N LEU A 177 -14.78 -17.03 3.37
CA LEU A 177 -14.72 -18.46 3.61
C LEU A 177 -14.18 -19.26 2.42
N MET A 178 -13.12 -18.77 1.80
CA MET A 178 -12.40 -19.49 0.74
C MET A 178 -11.28 -20.33 1.33
N ALA A 179 -11.13 -21.55 0.80
CA ALA A 179 -10.23 -22.58 1.30
C ALA A 179 -8.75 -22.31 0.98
N SER A 180 -8.46 -21.55 -0.08
CA SER A 180 -7.09 -21.28 -0.53
C SER A 180 -6.94 -19.91 -1.19
N LEU A 181 -5.69 -19.45 -1.27
CA LEU A 181 -5.30 -18.26 -2.04
C LEU A 181 -5.68 -18.40 -3.52
N ASP A 182 -5.42 -19.57 -4.11
CA ASP A 182 -5.74 -19.83 -5.52
C ASP A 182 -7.26 -19.75 -5.79
N GLN A 183 -8.10 -20.21 -4.84
CA GLN A 183 -9.56 -20.08 -4.94
C GLN A 183 -9.99 -18.62 -4.86
N ALA A 184 -9.39 -17.85 -3.94
CA ALA A 184 -9.64 -16.42 -3.80
C ALA A 184 -9.22 -15.64 -5.05
N ALA A 185 -8.03 -15.90 -5.59
CA ALA A 185 -7.51 -15.28 -6.80
C ALA A 185 -8.37 -15.60 -8.03
N SER A 186 -8.79 -16.86 -8.19
CA SER A 186 -9.71 -17.25 -9.26
C SER A 186 -11.06 -16.56 -9.16
N TRP A 187 -11.57 -16.37 -7.93
CA TRP A 187 -12.80 -15.62 -7.72
C TRP A 187 -12.65 -14.14 -8.09
N VAL A 188 -11.54 -13.49 -7.72
CA VAL A 188 -11.24 -12.09 -8.09
C VAL A 188 -11.15 -11.94 -9.61
N ASP A 189 -10.38 -12.81 -10.28
CA ASP A 189 -10.22 -12.86 -11.74
C ASP A 189 -11.58 -12.94 -12.47
N ALA A 190 -12.46 -13.82 -11.99
CA ALA A 190 -13.78 -14.02 -12.59
C ALA A 190 -14.71 -12.79 -12.49
N GLN A 191 -14.44 -11.82 -11.59
CA GLN A 191 -15.32 -10.66 -11.44
C GLN A 191 -15.28 -9.68 -12.61
N TYR A 192 -14.21 -9.73 -13.42
CA TYR A 192 -13.95 -8.79 -14.52
C TYR A 192 -14.11 -9.41 -15.90
N LYS A 193 -14.33 -10.72 -15.98
CA LYS A 193 -14.62 -11.41 -17.24
C LYS A 193 -16.08 -11.16 -17.63
N PRO A 194 -16.39 -10.97 -18.93
CA PRO A 194 -17.78 -10.93 -19.38
C PRO A 194 -18.48 -12.20 -18.92
N GLN A 195 -19.55 -12.07 -18.14
CA GLN A 195 -20.35 -13.23 -17.78
C GLN A 195 -21.00 -13.73 -19.06
N ARG A 196 -20.58 -14.90 -19.54
CA ARG A 196 -21.30 -15.61 -20.59
C ARG A 196 -22.64 -16.04 -20.00
N VAL A 197 -23.69 -15.30 -20.32
CA VAL A 197 -25.05 -15.73 -20.05
C VAL A 197 -25.35 -16.83 -21.07
N GLU A 198 -25.28 -18.09 -20.64
CA GLU A 198 -25.88 -19.17 -21.42
C GLU A 198 -27.39 -18.98 -21.40
N VAL A 199 -27.92 -18.41 -22.48
CA VAL A 199 -29.35 -18.45 -22.75
C VAL A 199 -29.69 -19.90 -23.08
N LYS A 200 -30.30 -20.61 -22.12
CA LYS A 200 -30.98 -21.86 -22.44
C LYS A 200 -32.14 -21.52 -23.36
N VAL A 201 -32.02 -21.91 -24.63
CA VAL A 201 -33.12 -21.93 -25.61
C VAL A 201 -33.87 -23.25 -25.46
#